data_AF-A0A7Y1QNN2-F1
#
_entry.id   AF-A0A7Y1QNN2-F1
#
_cell.length_a   1.000
_cell.length_b   1.000
_cell.length_c   1.000
_cell.angle_alpha   90.00
_cell.angle_beta   90.00
_cell.angle_gamma   90.00
#
_symmetry.space_group_name_H-M   'P 1'
#
loop_
_entity.id
_entity.type
_entity.pdbx_description
1 polymer ?
#
loop_
_entity_poly.entity_id
_entity_poly.type
_entity_poly.pdbx_seq_one_letter_code
_entity_poly.pdbx_strand_id
1 'polypeptide(L)'
;MRSRSKTLAALNKVVDDLIAGDEKLSITSVARAAGVTPGLIHNTYPSIAERIRNIVGKSVRAQRDSKHQALMSEKEKNRVLRAENDQLLAEVARLASVNQRLIFEMIQLKAVANGKVTALPLKPGPN
;
A
#
# COMPACT_ATOMS: atom_id res chain seq x y z
N MET A 1 -21.60 41.15 -30.59
CA MET A 1 -22.22 40.46 -29.44
C MET A 1 -21.73 39.01 -29.38
N ARG A 2 -21.13 38.55 -28.28
CA ARG A 2 -20.83 37.12 -28.09
C ARG A 2 -22.16 36.38 -27.94
N SER A 3 -22.49 35.47 -28.85
CA SER A 3 -23.71 34.66 -28.71
C SER A 3 -23.54 33.64 -27.58
N ARG A 4 -24.58 33.46 -26.76
CA ARG A 4 -24.60 32.51 -25.63
C ARG A 4 -24.20 31.10 -26.05
N SER A 5 -24.63 30.68 -27.24
CA SER A 5 -24.28 29.39 -27.85
C SER A 5 -22.78 29.25 -28.12
N LYS A 6 -22.12 30.29 -28.67
CA LYS A 6 -20.68 30.26 -28.95
C LYS A 6 -19.85 30.16 -27.67
N THR A 7 -20.27 30.85 -26.60
CA THR A 7 -19.61 30.76 -25.29
C THR A 7 -19.84 29.40 -24.62
N LEU A 8 -21.03 28.81 -24.75
CA LEU A 8 -21.32 27.46 -24.28
C LEU A 8 -20.43 26.41 -24.97
N ALA A 9 -20.29 26.50 -26.29
CA ALA A 9 -19.43 25.60 -27.06
C ALA A 9 -17.96 25.73 -26.65
N ALA A 10 -17.47 26.96 -26.45
CA ALA A 10 -16.11 27.21 -25.97
C ALA A 10 -15.88 26.63 -24.57
N LEU A 11 -16.84 26.78 -23.64
CA LEU A 11 -16.75 26.21 -22.30
C LEU A 11 -16.73 24.69 -22.30
N ASN A 12 -17.56 24.04 -23.13
CA ASN A 12 -17.53 22.59 -23.28
C ASN A 12 -16.19 22.10 -23.82
N LYS A 13 -15.67 22.77 -24.85
CA LYS A 13 -14.36 22.42 -25.42
C LYS A 13 -13.26 22.50 -24.37
N VAL A 14 -13.22 23.58 -23.58
CA VAL A 14 -12.22 23.75 -22.51
C VAL A 14 -12.35 22.66 -21.44
N VAL A 15 -13.56 22.25 -21.08
CA VAL A 15 -13.78 21.13 -20.15
C VAL A 15 -13.21 19.84 -20.73
N ASP A 16 -13.45 19.57 -22.01
CA ASP A 16 -12.98 18.36 -22.68
C ASP A 16 -11.45 18.35 -22.82
N ASP A 17 -10.84 19.49 -23.16
CA ASP A 17 -9.40 19.68 -23.25
C ASP A 17 -8.72 19.45 -21.88
N LEU A 18 -9.31 19.97 -20.79
CA LEU A 18 -8.81 19.76 -19.42
C LEU A 18 -8.90 18.29 -18.98
N ILE A 19 -9.95 17.57 -19.41
CA ILE A 19 -10.10 16.14 -19.14
C ILE A 19 -9.05 15.34 -19.92
N ALA A 20 -8.82 15.68 -21.19
CA ALA A 20 -7.83 15.02 -22.02
C ALA A 20 -6.40 15.23 -21.52
N GLY A 21 -6.12 16.40 -20.92
CA GLY A 21 -4.83 16.71 -20.29
C GLY A 21 -4.62 16.11 -18.90
N ASP A 22 -5.58 15.36 -18.35
CA ASP A 22 -5.59 14.86 -16.96
C ASP A 22 -5.33 15.98 -15.92
N GLU A 23 -5.73 17.21 -16.24
CA GLU A 23 -5.55 18.35 -15.37
C GLU A 23 -6.65 18.42 -14.30
N LYS A 24 -6.36 19.10 -13.19
CA LYS A 24 -7.33 19.27 -12.09
C LYS A 24 -8.56 20.04 -12.57
N LEU A 25 -9.64 19.31 -12.82
CA LEU A 25 -10.91 19.88 -13.24
C LEU A 25 -11.62 20.58 -12.07
N SER A 26 -11.89 21.87 -12.23
CA SER A 26 -12.64 22.68 -11.27
C SER A 26 -13.32 23.84 -12.00
N ILE A 27 -14.39 24.40 -11.43
CA ILE A 27 -15.08 25.57 -12.01
C ILE A 27 -14.09 26.73 -12.20
N THR A 28 -13.17 26.93 -11.25
CA THR A 28 -12.13 27.97 -11.33
C THR A 28 -11.11 27.70 -12.43
N SER A 29 -10.65 26.47 -12.61
CA SER A 29 -9.68 26.13 -13.68
C SER A 29 -10.32 26.23 -15.07
N VAL A 30 -11.56 25.78 -15.22
CA VAL A 30 -12.34 25.96 -16.47
C VAL A 30 -12.57 27.44 -16.77
N ALA A 31 -12.94 28.24 -15.76
CA ALA A 31 -13.15 29.67 -15.93
C ALA A 31 -11.88 30.40 -16.38
N ARG A 32 -10.74 30.06 -15.76
CA ARG A 32 -9.42 30.60 -16.12
C ARG A 32 -9.04 30.24 -17.56
N ALA A 33 -9.17 28.98 -17.94
CA ALA A 33 -8.83 28.51 -19.29
C ALA A 33 -9.74 29.09 -20.38
N ALA A 34 -11.02 29.35 -20.06
CA ALA A 34 -11.96 29.99 -20.97
C ALA A 34 -11.93 31.53 -20.94
N GLY A 35 -11.13 32.14 -20.06
CA GLY A 35 -11.04 33.60 -19.89
C GLY A 35 -12.35 34.24 -19.42
N VAL A 36 -13.11 33.55 -18.56
CA VAL A 36 -14.38 34.03 -17.99
C VAL A 36 -14.33 34.04 -16.46
N THR A 37 -15.23 34.80 -15.83
CA THR A 37 -15.37 34.79 -14.38
C THR A 37 -16.09 33.50 -13.93
N PRO A 38 -15.68 32.85 -12.82
CA PRO A 38 -16.41 31.70 -12.25
C PRO A 38 -17.90 31.99 -12.01
N GLY A 39 -18.22 33.25 -11.68
CA GLY A 39 -19.53 33.92 -11.71
C GLY A 39 -20.43 33.49 -12.86
N LEU A 40 -19.88 33.62 -14.07
CA LEU A 40 -20.60 33.39 -15.31
C LEU A 40 -20.98 31.92 -15.47
N ILE A 41 -20.11 30.99 -15.04
CA ILE A 41 -20.36 29.56 -15.18
C ILE A 41 -21.48 29.12 -14.24
N HIS A 42 -21.44 29.50 -12.96
CA HIS A 42 -22.46 29.03 -12.01
C HIS A 42 -23.82 29.74 -12.17
N ASN A 43 -23.84 31.01 -12.59
CA ASN A 43 -25.10 31.77 -12.74
C ASN A 43 -25.73 31.65 -14.13
N THR A 44 -24.93 31.67 -15.20
CA THR A 44 -25.43 31.76 -16.58
C THR A 44 -25.40 30.42 -17.32
N TYR A 45 -24.52 29.50 -16.89
CA TYR A 45 -24.34 28.17 -17.48
C TYR A 45 -24.38 27.04 -16.43
N PRO A 46 -25.47 26.92 -15.65
CA PRO A 46 -25.57 25.93 -14.57
C PRO A 46 -25.38 24.49 -15.05
N SER A 47 -25.77 24.17 -16.29
CA SER A 47 -25.57 22.84 -16.89
C SER A 47 -24.08 22.45 -16.98
N ILE A 48 -23.20 23.41 -17.27
CA ILE A 48 -21.75 23.18 -17.32
C ILE A 48 -21.19 23.00 -15.91
N ALA A 49 -21.67 23.79 -14.94
CA ALA A 49 -21.26 23.66 -13.54
C ALA A 49 -21.63 22.26 -12.99
N GLU A 50 -22.83 21.78 -13.27
CA GLU A 50 -23.26 20.43 -12.88
C GLU A 50 -22.45 19.33 -13.58
N ARG A 51 -22.16 19.50 -14.87
CA ARG A 51 -21.28 18.56 -15.60
C ARG A 51 -19.91 18.45 -14.93
N ILE A 52 -19.28 19.58 -14.60
CA ILE A 52 -17.98 19.61 -13.92
C ILE A 52 -18.07 18.91 -12.56
N ARG A 53 -19.08 19.23 -11.74
CA ARG A 53 -19.27 18.60 -10.42
C ARG A 53 -19.46 17.09 -10.51
N ASN A 54 -20.23 16.62 -11.49
CA ASN A 54 -20.45 15.19 -11.70
C ASN A 54 -19.17 14.45 -12.08
N ILE A 55 -18.36 15.03 -12.95
CA ILE A 55 -17.08 14.43 -13.38
C ILE A 55 -16.11 14.38 -12.20
N VAL A 56 -15.93 15.49 -11.49
CA VAL A 56 -15.06 15.59 -10.31
C VAL A 56 -15.53 14.63 -9.20
N GLY A 57 -16.84 14.56 -8.94
CA GLY A 57 -17.39 13.67 -7.92
C GLY A 57 -17.17 12.18 -8.25
N LYS A 58 -17.28 11.80 -9.53
CA LYS A 58 -16.98 10.43 -9.97
C LYS A 58 -15.49 10.12 -9.86
N SER A 59 -14.60 11.03 -10.28
CA SER A 59 -13.15 10.81 -10.20
C SER A 59 -12.65 10.70 -8.77
N VAL A 60 -13.17 11.51 -7.85
CA VAL A 60 -12.83 11.43 -6.42
C VAL A 60 -13.23 10.09 -5.81
N ARG A 61 -14.44 9.58 -6.14
CA ARG A 61 -14.87 8.25 -5.67
C ARG A 61 -13.97 7.15 -6.23
N ALA A 62 -13.71 7.15 -7.54
CA ALA A 62 -12.83 6.17 -8.17
C ALA A 62 -11.40 6.19 -7.57
N GLN A 63 -10.83 7.36 -7.35
CA GLN A 63 -9.52 7.51 -6.73
C GLN A 63 -9.53 6.99 -5.29
N ARG A 64 -10.57 7.31 -4.51
CA ARG A 64 -10.71 6.85 -3.13
C ARG A 64 -10.81 5.33 -3.07
N ASP A 65 -11.65 4.74 -3.90
CA ASP A 65 -11.87 3.29 -3.91
C ASP A 65 -10.60 2.55 -4.36
N SER A 66 -9.90 3.07 -5.36
CA SER A 66 -8.57 2.56 -5.77
C SER A 66 -7.55 2.63 -4.63
N LYS A 67 -7.43 3.77 -3.94
CA LYS A 67 -6.54 3.92 -2.79
C LYS A 67 -6.90 2.97 -1.64
N HIS A 68 -8.19 2.79 -1.37
CA HIS A 68 -8.66 1.88 -0.35
C HIS A 68 -8.31 0.44 -0.69
N GLN A 69 -8.53 0.02 -1.94
CA GLN A 69 -8.17 -1.32 -2.41
C GLN A 69 -6.66 -1.57 -2.32
N ALA A 70 -5.84 -0.60 -2.72
CA ALA A 70 -4.39 -0.68 -2.60
C ALA A 70 -3.94 -0.82 -1.14
N LEU A 71 -4.52 -0.02 -0.24
CA LEU A 71 -4.24 -0.10 1.19
C LEU A 71 -4.61 -1.47 1.78
N MET A 72 -5.77 -2.02 1.39
CA MET A 72 -6.21 -3.32 1.87
C MET A 72 -5.30 -4.45 1.37
N SER A 73 -4.89 -4.40 0.10
CA SER A 73 -3.93 -5.37 -0.46
C SER A 73 -2.61 -5.32 0.30
N GLU A 74 -2.10 -4.14 0.60
CA GLU A 74 -0.82 -3.98 1.28
C GLU A 74 -0.89 -4.42 2.75
N LYS A 75 -2.01 -4.15 3.44
CA LYS A 75 -2.25 -4.66 4.79
C LYS A 75 -2.26 -6.19 4.84
N GLU A 76 -2.88 -6.84 3.85
CA GLU A 76 -2.92 -8.29 3.80
C GLU A 76 -1.53 -8.89 3.55
N LYS A 77 -0.75 -8.32 2.63
CA LYS A 77 0.65 -8.72 2.45
C LYS A 77 1.46 -8.55 3.72
N ASN A 78 1.30 -7.42 4.42
CA ASN A 78 2.00 -7.18 5.67
C ASN A 78 1.62 -8.19 6.75
N ARG A 79 0.34 -8.58 6.82
CA ARG A 79 -0.14 -9.62 7.74
C ARG A 79 0.53 -10.96 7.46
N VAL A 80 0.59 -11.38 6.19
CA VAL A 80 1.25 -12.63 5.78
C VAL A 80 2.75 -12.58 6.10
N LEU A 81 3.43 -11.50 5.74
CA LEU A 81 4.86 -11.32 6.01
C LEU A 81 5.20 -11.33 7.50
N ARG A 82 4.34 -10.75 8.35
CA ARG A 82 4.52 -10.82 9.81
C ARG A 82 4.39 -12.25 10.33
N ALA A 83 3.37 -12.98 9.87
CA ALA A 83 3.20 -14.37 10.26
C ALA A 83 4.38 -15.25 9.83
N GLU A 84 4.91 -15.04 8.62
CA GLU A 84 6.10 -15.73 8.13
C GLU A 84 7.34 -15.37 8.96
N ASN A 85 7.52 -14.09 9.31
CA ASN A 85 8.63 -13.64 10.15
C ASN A 85 8.59 -14.30 11.53
N ASP A 86 7.41 -14.34 12.18
CA ASP A 86 7.23 -14.98 13.47
C ASP A 86 7.56 -16.48 13.41
N GLN A 87 7.14 -17.17 12.34
CA GLN A 87 7.48 -18.58 12.11
C GLN A 87 8.98 -18.79 11.92
N LEU A 88 9.64 -17.95 11.11
CA LEU A 88 11.08 -18.04 10.86
C LEU A 88 11.88 -17.76 12.14
N LEU A 89 11.47 -16.78 12.95
CA LEU A 89 12.12 -16.50 14.23
C LEU A 89 11.99 -17.67 15.22
N ALA A 90 10.82 -18.29 15.29
CA ALA A 90 10.61 -19.48 16.11
C ALA A 90 11.51 -20.65 15.66
N GLU A 91 11.64 -20.86 14.35
CA GLU A 91 12.49 -21.90 13.79
C GLU A 91 13.98 -21.63 14.05
N VAL A 92 14.43 -20.39 13.88
CA VAL A 92 15.80 -19.98 14.22
C VAL A 92 16.09 -20.21 15.70
N ALA A 93 15.18 -19.87 16.60
CA ALA A 93 15.34 -20.11 18.03
C ALA A 93 15.44 -21.61 18.35
N ARG A 94 14.61 -22.44 17.70
CA ARG A 94 14.66 -23.90 17.84
C ARG A 94 15.99 -24.47 17.36
N LEU A 95 16.47 -24.05 16.19
CA LEU A 95 17.75 -24.48 15.64
C LEU A 95 18.92 -24.04 16.52
N ALA A 96 18.90 -22.81 17.05
CA ALA A 96 19.92 -22.33 17.98
C ALA A 96 19.99 -23.20 19.25
N SER A 97 18.84 -23.55 19.82
CA SER A 97 18.78 -24.45 20.99
C SER A 97 19.33 -25.85 20.71
N VAL A 98 18.99 -26.44 19.57
CA VAL A 98 19.53 -27.73 19.13
C VAL A 98 21.04 -27.64 18.92
N ASN A 99 21.51 -26.63 18.21
CA ASN A 99 22.92 -26.41 17.96
C ASN A 99 23.71 -26.24 19.27
N GLN A 100 23.17 -25.51 20.24
CA GLN A 100 23.82 -25.33 21.53
C GLN A 100 24.00 -26.67 22.28
N ARG A 101 22.97 -27.54 22.24
CA ARG A 101 23.06 -28.89 22.82
C ARG A 101 24.12 -29.74 22.11
N LEU A 102 24.10 -29.75 20.78
CA LEU A 102 25.08 -30.49 19.98
C LEU A 102 26.51 -30.01 20.23
N ILE A 103 26.72 -28.69 20.36
CA ILE A 103 28.04 -28.12 20.72
C ILE A 103 28.49 -28.66 22.07
N PHE A 104 27.60 -28.67 23.08
CA PHE A 104 27.94 -29.19 24.40
C PHE A 104 28.30 -30.68 24.36
N GLU A 105 27.48 -31.51 23.71
CA GLU A 105 27.75 -32.93 23.51
C GLU A 105 29.09 -33.16 22.80
N MET A 106 29.38 -32.39 21.76
CA MET A 106 30.63 -32.51 21.01
C MET A 106 31.85 -32.13 21.84
N ILE A 107 31.74 -31.10 22.70
CA ILE A 107 32.79 -30.74 23.67
C ILE A 107 33.04 -31.89 24.64
N GLN A 108 31.99 -32.50 25.20
CA GLN A 108 32.13 -33.63 26.12
C GLN A 108 32.80 -34.82 25.45
N LEU A 109 32.35 -35.20 24.25
CA LEU A 109 32.94 -36.30 23.48
C LEU A 109 34.42 -36.04 23.15
N LYS A 110 34.76 -34.82 22.74
CA LYS A 110 36.16 -34.42 22.51
C LYS A 110 37.00 -34.46 23.79
N ALA A 111 36.43 -34.09 24.93
CA ALA A 111 37.14 -34.12 26.21
C ALA A 111 37.44 -35.56 26.66
N VAL A 112 36.48 -36.48 26.46
CA VAL A 112 36.66 -37.92 26.69
C VAL A 112 37.70 -38.51 25.73
N ALA A 113 37.60 -38.21 24.43
CA ALA A 113 38.54 -38.71 23.43
C ALA A 113 39.99 -38.24 23.66
N ASN A 114 40.17 -37.02 24.17
CA ASN A 114 41.48 -36.48 24.51
C ASN A 114 42.00 -36.92 25.89
N GLY A 115 41.30 -37.84 26.59
CA GLY A 115 41.70 -38.35 27.90
C GLY A 115 41.64 -37.33 29.03
N LYS A 116 41.03 -36.16 28.81
CA LYS A 116 40.89 -35.10 29.83
C LYS A 116 39.79 -35.43 30.84
N VAL A 117 38.86 -36.31 30.50
CA VAL A 117 37.73 -36.74 31.34
C VAL A 117 37.46 -38.23 31.08
N THR A 118 37.23 -39.03 32.12
CA THR A 118 36.92 -40.46 32.01
C THR A 118 35.41 -40.71 32.17
N ALA A 119 34.81 -41.47 31.25
CA ALA A 119 33.41 -41.86 31.35
C ALA A 119 33.24 -42.89 32.49
N LEU A 120 32.37 -42.59 33.46
CA LEU A 120 32.05 -43.52 34.53
C LEU A 120 31.04 -44.56 34.03
N PRO A 121 31.26 -45.87 34.25
CA PRO A 121 30.28 -46.89 33.88
C PRO A 121 29.01 -46.71 34.72
N LEU A 122 27.86 -46.66 34.06
CA LEU A 122 26.55 -46.65 34.72
C LEU A 122 26.41 -47.94 35.54
N LYS A 123 26.15 -47.80 36.84
CA LYS A 123 25.88 -48.94 37.74
C LYS A 123 24.68 -49.73 37.17
N PRO A 124 24.78 -51.08 37.04
CA PRO A 124 23.63 -51.88 36.61
C PRO A 124 22.48 -51.66 37.60
N GLY A 125 21.28 -51.37 37.08
CA GLY A 125 20.06 -51.30 37.89
C GLY A 125 19.77 -52.64 38.56
N PRO A 126 19.08 -52.65 39.71
CA PRO A 126 18.78 -53.88 40.44
C PRO A 126 17.88 -54.80 39.59
N ASN A 127 18.24 -56.10 39.59
CA ASN A 127 17.59 -57.18 38.85
C ASN A 127 16.08 -57.30 39.13
#